data_AF-A0A9D4PW95-F1
#
_entry.id   AF-A0A9D4PW95-F1
#
_cell.length_a   1.000
_cell.length_b   1.000
_cell.length_c   1.000
_cell.angle_alpha   90.00
_cell.angle_beta   90.00
_cell.angle_gamma   90.00
#
_symmetry.space_group_name_H-M   'P 1'
#
loop_
_entity.id
_entity.type
_entity.pdbx_description
1 polymer ?
#
loop_
_entity_poly.entity_id
_entity_poly.type
_entity_poly.pdbx_seq_one_letter_code
_entity_poly.pdbx_strand_id
1 'polypeptide(L)'
;MTECPEHSRKHALKAVSPDSCLDHAKRSTFTKIWETHSKSPIAFEDGHIYLDNYRTCLALCGINSLPSPLYKLPQEPKNKKIEDALVYTGPLHRLPKLAKDCRALFLSLTADNWVYCHDKMNGKVHQEIYLGSPSRYKFKHIDWETHGETIILQSLHNHSHPQLTQPVTRSKPRVLITIAVFNMFPIQFKGMLEIDRAIFGKECNHANVSEGLLIVGTGSTLTGAVRLYNFRNILEEACMFSAKLYEPCLALDGAKVGTYPAGLPLNCKLTEPPPVLFEVKCSEFMLHFGCYPWHYICSPPSREGVFQIKSVESDELAENGLLDFPNSSTEPDSIAFHPDDSGRIVYNSSHFIKIFRLITNSKNKPSLKECFEITFREQPTRTYEVINNNKPPRRKCKTLYDMHSTQCVEKSLLSDDYENELELYSVLGFDPTDESCMGKVGIYDNETGHQIKSFELGMSLDETDQLTSQVITTMRLGVVTYQPHSML
;
A
#
# COMPACT_ATOMS: atom_id res chain seq x y z
N MET A 1 -4.33 -21.96 70.00
CA MET A 1 -5.64 -22.63 70.15
C MET A 1 -6.49 -22.12 69.01
N THR A 2 -6.77 -22.80 67.90
CA THR A 2 -6.68 -24.21 67.46
C THR A 2 -7.05 -24.12 65.96
N GLU A 3 -6.18 -24.45 65.00
CA GLU A 3 -6.24 -25.65 64.10
C GLU A 3 -7.63 -26.30 63.99
N CYS A 4 -8.23 -26.70 62.85
CA CYS A 4 -7.82 -27.11 61.48
C CYS A 4 -9.15 -27.36 60.68
N PRO A 5 -9.22 -27.88 59.41
CA PRO A 5 -8.21 -28.09 58.38
C PRO A 5 -8.61 -27.67 56.93
N GLU A 6 -7.60 -27.60 56.08
CA GLU A 6 -7.65 -27.58 54.61
C GLU A 6 -8.24 -28.88 54.01
N HIS A 7 -9.06 -28.76 52.96
CA HIS A 7 -9.32 -29.86 52.04
C HIS A 7 -8.77 -29.55 50.64
N SER A 8 -7.62 -30.14 50.37
CA SER A 8 -6.97 -30.21 49.07
C SER A 8 -7.75 -31.15 48.13
N ARG A 9 -8.36 -30.63 47.06
CA ARG A 9 -8.74 -31.42 45.89
C ARG A 9 -7.72 -31.17 44.78
N LYS A 10 -6.80 -32.12 44.63
CA LYS A 10 -5.90 -32.23 43.47
C LYS A 10 -6.74 -32.52 42.22
N HIS A 11 -6.94 -31.52 41.37
CA HIS A 11 -7.17 -31.78 39.94
C HIS A 11 -5.81 -31.73 39.23
N ALA A 12 -5.35 -32.90 38.81
CA ALA A 12 -4.19 -33.04 37.96
C ALA A 12 -4.50 -32.40 36.59
N LEU A 13 -3.93 -31.22 36.34
CA LEU A 13 -3.73 -30.73 34.98
C LEU A 13 -2.73 -31.68 34.30
N LYS A 14 -3.24 -32.61 33.51
CA LYS A 14 -2.42 -33.32 32.53
C LYS A 14 -1.92 -32.28 31.54
N ALA A 15 -0.62 -32.01 31.59
CA ALA A 15 0.08 -31.28 30.55
C ALA A 15 -0.15 -32.03 29.22
N VAL A 16 -0.86 -31.39 28.29
CA VAL A 16 -0.92 -31.84 26.91
C VAL A 16 0.46 -31.59 26.32
N SER A 17 1.09 -32.65 25.85
CA SER A 17 2.39 -32.63 25.17
C SER A 17 2.37 -31.66 23.98
N PRO A 18 3.42 -30.84 23.78
CA PRO A 18 3.54 -29.94 22.62
C PRO A 18 3.39 -30.66 21.26
N ASP A 19 3.70 -31.96 21.22
CA ASP A 19 3.73 -32.77 20.00
C ASP A 19 2.33 -33.03 19.40
N SER A 20 1.24 -33.01 20.20
CA SER A 20 -0.10 -33.33 19.67
C SER A 20 -0.74 -32.18 18.90
N CYS A 21 -0.30 -30.94 19.08
CA CYS A 21 -0.77 -29.79 18.29
C CYS A 21 -0.06 -29.69 16.93
N LEU A 22 1.19 -30.17 16.83
CA LEU A 22 1.97 -30.20 15.60
C LEU A 22 1.43 -31.22 14.57
N ASP A 23 0.85 -32.34 15.02
CA ASP A 23 0.28 -33.34 14.11
C ASP A 23 -1.05 -32.91 13.46
N HIS A 24 -1.86 -32.07 14.11
CA HIS A 24 -3.06 -31.49 13.51
C HIS A 24 -2.73 -30.40 12.48
N ALA A 25 -1.62 -29.68 12.65
CA ALA A 25 -1.19 -28.62 11.72
C ALA A 25 -0.77 -29.15 10.34
N LYS A 26 -0.32 -30.41 10.25
CA LYS A 26 0.07 -31.07 8.97
C LYS A 26 -1.12 -31.47 8.08
N ARG A 27 -2.37 -31.37 8.55
CA ARG A 27 -3.57 -31.83 7.83
C ARG A 27 -4.56 -30.75 7.41
N SER A 28 -4.32 -29.48 7.72
CA SER A 28 -5.25 -28.43 7.28
C SER A 28 -5.10 -28.18 5.78
N THR A 29 -6.18 -28.38 5.04
CA THR A 29 -6.27 -28.08 3.61
C THR A 29 -6.95 -26.74 3.40
N PHE A 30 -6.63 -26.06 2.30
CA PHE A 30 -7.43 -24.93 1.84
C PHE A 30 -8.83 -25.42 1.47
N THR A 31 -9.86 -24.63 1.79
CA THR A 31 -11.24 -24.91 1.36
C THR A 31 -11.88 -23.58 0.99
N LYS A 32 -12.28 -23.45 -0.28
CA LYS A 32 -13.01 -22.29 -0.77
C LYS A 32 -14.42 -22.31 -0.18
N ILE A 33 -14.71 -21.34 0.70
CA ILE A 33 -16.01 -21.22 1.38
C ILE A 33 -16.94 -20.18 0.74
N TRP A 34 -16.38 -19.21 0.01
CA TRP A 34 -17.13 -18.11 -0.59
C TRP A 34 -16.35 -17.47 -1.74
N GLU A 35 -17.07 -16.85 -2.67
CA GLU A 35 -16.51 -16.07 -3.78
C GLU A 35 -17.50 -14.98 -4.20
N THR A 36 -16.95 -13.85 -4.65
CA THR A 36 -17.72 -12.80 -5.31
C THR A 36 -16.92 -12.19 -6.46
N HIS A 37 -17.64 -11.51 -7.34
CA HIS A 37 -17.06 -10.81 -8.47
C HIS A 37 -17.64 -9.39 -8.52
N SER A 38 -16.80 -8.41 -8.84
CA SER A 38 -17.23 -7.05 -9.11
C SER A 38 -16.68 -6.57 -10.44
N LYS A 39 -17.39 -5.65 -11.07
CA LYS A 39 -16.93 -4.95 -12.29
C LYS A 39 -15.97 -3.81 -11.98
N SER A 40 -15.82 -3.48 -10.70
CA SER A 40 -14.91 -2.47 -10.18
C SER A 40 -13.95 -3.13 -9.19
N PRO A 41 -12.78 -2.51 -8.90
CA PRO A 41 -11.85 -3.05 -7.92
C PRO A 41 -12.52 -3.33 -6.56
N ILE A 42 -12.10 -4.39 -5.88
CA ILE A 42 -12.68 -4.86 -4.61
C ILE A 42 -11.77 -4.44 -3.44
N ALA A 43 -12.01 -3.31 -2.80
CA ALA A 43 -11.14 -2.91 -1.69
C ALA A 43 -11.35 -3.80 -0.45
N PHE A 44 -10.26 -4.04 0.29
CA PHE A 44 -10.30 -4.70 1.59
C PHE A 44 -9.62 -3.82 2.64
N GLU A 45 -10.37 -3.38 3.63
CA GLU A 45 -9.88 -2.46 4.66
C GLU A 45 -10.53 -2.76 6.01
N ASP A 46 -9.73 -2.78 7.08
CA ASP A 46 -10.20 -2.97 8.46
C ASP A 46 -11.16 -4.16 8.65
N GLY A 47 -10.92 -5.29 8.00
CA GLY A 47 -11.77 -6.48 8.12
C GLY A 47 -13.08 -6.44 7.32
N HIS A 48 -13.20 -5.50 6.38
CA HIS A 48 -14.37 -5.33 5.52
C HIS A 48 -14.01 -5.41 4.05
N ILE A 49 -14.92 -5.98 3.26
CA ILE A 49 -14.84 -6.03 1.80
C ILE A 49 -15.75 -4.95 1.22
N TYR A 50 -15.21 -4.12 0.34
CA TYR A 50 -15.90 -3.04 -0.33
C TYR A 50 -16.04 -3.35 -1.82
N LEU A 51 -17.27 -3.30 -2.32
CA LEU A 51 -17.61 -3.57 -3.71
C LEU A 51 -18.24 -2.33 -4.35
N ASP A 52 -18.22 -2.30 -5.69
CA ASP A 52 -18.87 -1.27 -6.50
C ASP A 52 -18.43 0.16 -6.11
N ASN A 53 -17.12 0.37 -5.94
CA ASN A 53 -16.49 1.59 -5.44
C ASN A 53 -17.07 2.02 -4.08
N TYR A 54 -16.95 1.15 -3.06
CA TYR A 54 -17.38 1.38 -1.67
C TYR A 54 -18.90 1.55 -1.46
N ARG A 55 -19.70 1.32 -2.50
CA ARG A 55 -21.17 1.41 -2.39
C ARG A 55 -21.79 0.23 -1.68
N THR A 56 -21.12 -0.92 -1.67
CA THR A 56 -21.54 -2.11 -0.91
C THR A 56 -20.41 -2.50 0.04
N CYS A 57 -20.73 -2.75 1.30
CA CYS A 57 -19.76 -3.20 2.31
C CYS A 57 -20.22 -4.53 2.91
N LEU A 58 -19.29 -5.48 3.00
CA LEU A 58 -19.48 -6.78 3.65
C LEU A 58 -18.49 -6.90 4.82
N ALA A 59 -18.97 -7.33 5.98
CA ALA A 59 -18.10 -7.77 7.06
C ALA A 59 -17.63 -9.21 6.79
N LEU A 60 -16.35 -9.52 7.00
CA LEU A 60 -15.80 -10.86 6.75
C LEU A 60 -16.38 -11.94 7.66
N CYS A 61 -16.44 -11.67 8.97
CA CYS A 61 -16.80 -12.65 9.98
C CYS A 61 -18.30 -12.58 10.30
N GLY A 62 -19.13 -12.88 9.31
CA GLY A 62 -20.58 -13.01 9.51
C GLY A 62 -20.97 -14.37 10.11
N ILE A 63 -22.25 -14.70 9.96
CA ILE A 63 -22.81 -15.99 10.42
C ILE A 63 -22.12 -17.13 9.66
N ASN A 64 -21.69 -18.17 10.39
CA ASN A 64 -20.97 -19.33 9.84
C ASN A 64 -19.65 -18.98 9.11
N SER A 65 -18.98 -17.89 9.49
CA SER A 65 -17.75 -17.41 8.84
C SER A 65 -17.93 -16.99 7.37
N LEU A 66 -19.16 -16.75 6.94
CA LEU A 66 -19.46 -16.21 5.61
C LEU A 66 -19.57 -14.68 5.68
N PRO A 67 -19.14 -13.96 4.63
CA PRO A 67 -19.31 -12.52 4.57
C PRO A 67 -20.78 -12.09 4.71
N SER A 68 -21.04 -11.08 5.55
CA SER A 68 -22.39 -10.54 5.78
C SER A 68 -22.50 -9.08 5.33
N PRO A 69 -23.57 -8.68 4.62
CA PRO A 69 -23.73 -7.29 4.19
C PRO A 69 -23.96 -6.37 5.39
N LEU A 70 -23.17 -5.29 5.46
CA LEU A 70 -23.36 -4.21 6.43
C LEU A 70 -24.24 -3.10 5.86
N TYR A 71 -23.92 -2.65 4.65
CA TYR A 71 -24.71 -1.64 3.96
C TYR A 71 -24.64 -1.79 2.44
N LYS A 72 -25.64 -1.21 1.79
CA LYS A 72 -25.67 -0.99 0.34
C LYS A 72 -26.26 0.39 0.07
N LEU A 73 -25.42 1.29 -0.46
CA LEU A 73 -25.83 2.66 -0.77
C LEU A 73 -26.84 2.69 -1.93
N PRO A 74 -27.76 3.67 -1.96
CA PRO A 74 -28.72 3.85 -3.07
C PRO A 74 -28.00 4.19 -4.37
N GLN A 75 -28.58 3.81 -5.51
CA GLN A 75 -28.00 4.14 -6.82
C GLN A 75 -28.05 5.64 -7.06
N GLU A 76 -26.90 6.20 -7.43
CA GLU A 76 -26.73 7.62 -7.69
C GLU A 76 -26.50 7.84 -9.20
N PRO A 77 -26.85 9.03 -9.73
CA PRO A 77 -26.53 9.39 -11.10
C PRO A 77 -25.01 9.45 -11.34
N LYS A 78 -24.59 9.33 -12.60
CA LYS A 78 -23.16 9.25 -12.97
C LYS A 78 -22.31 10.42 -12.48
N ASN A 79 -22.90 11.61 -12.33
CA ASN A 79 -22.20 12.80 -11.81
C ASN A 79 -21.94 12.75 -10.30
N LYS A 80 -22.56 11.82 -9.57
CA LYS A 80 -22.37 11.58 -8.14
C LYS A 80 -21.66 10.24 -7.85
N LYS A 81 -21.06 9.62 -8.87
CA LYS A 81 -20.27 8.40 -8.66
C LYS A 81 -19.13 8.69 -7.67
N ILE A 82 -18.82 7.71 -6.83
CA ILE A 82 -17.63 7.74 -5.98
C ILE A 82 -16.41 7.62 -6.90
N GLU A 83 -15.55 8.64 -6.88
CA GLU A 83 -14.27 8.66 -7.58
C GLU A 83 -13.18 8.02 -6.74
N ASP A 84 -13.20 8.28 -5.43
CA ASP A 84 -12.23 7.76 -4.48
C ASP A 84 -12.79 7.78 -3.05
N ALA A 85 -12.11 7.08 -2.15
CA ALA A 85 -12.66 6.59 -0.91
C ALA A 85 -11.56 6.39 0.14
N LEU A 86 -11.85 6.74 1.40
CA LEU A 86 -10.91 6.54 2.51
C LEU A 86 -11.66 6.09 3.76
N VAL A 87 -11.28 4.92 4.30
CA VAL A 87 -11.84 4.42 5.56
C VAL A 87 -11.04 4.97 6.72
N TYR A 88 -11.77 5.37 7.76
CA TYR A 88 -11.20 5.82 9.01
C TYR A 88 -11.66 4.96 10.18
N THR A 89 -10.67 4.47 10.91
CA THR A 89 -10.82 3.94 12.26
C THR A 89 -9.91 4.74 13.18
N GLY A 90 -10.47 5.30 14.25
CA GLY A 90 -9.78 6.33 15.01
C GLY A 90 -8.60 5.90 15.84
N PRO A 91 -7.60 6.79 16.04
CA PRO A 91 -6.44 6.47 16.82
C PRO A 91 -6.86 6.23 18.26
N LEU A 92 -6.57 5.03 18.79
CA LEU A 92 -6.86 4.67 20.18
C LEU A 92 -6.16 5.62 21.17
N HIS A 93 -5.02 6.19 20.79
CA HIS A 93 -4.22 7.09 21.62
C HIS A 93 -4.75 8.54 21.68
N ARG A 94 -5.71 8.91 20.79
CA ARG A 94 -6.23 10.28 20.71
C ARG A 94 -7.75 10.26 20.54
N LEU A 95 -8.44 10.03 21.67
CA LEU A 95 -9.89 10.03 21.70
C LEU A 95 -10.43 11.48 21.62
N PRO A 96 -11.45 11.74 20.77
CA PRO A 96 -12.08 13.05 20.75
C PRO A 96 -12.80 13.31 22.08
N LYS A 97 -12.97 14.60 22.40
CA LYS A 97 -13.54 15.05 23.67
C LYS A 97 -14.99 14.57 23.88
N LEU A 98 -15.72 14.31 22.79
CA LEU A 98 -17.12 13.90 22.84
C LEU A 98 -17.25 12.49 22.25
N ALA A 99 -17.91 11.59 22.97
CA ALA A 99 -18.14 10.21 22.54
C ALA A 99 -18.87 10.12 21.18
N LYS A 100 -19.71 11.10 20.85
CA LYS A 100 -20.41 11.17 19.56
C LYS A 100 -19.46 11.33 18.37
N ASP A 101 -18.26 11.84 18.59
CA ASP A 101 -17.24 12.06 17.56
C ASP A 101 -16.32 10.83 17.43
N CYS A 102 -16.40 9.84 18.34
CA CYS A 102 -15.70 8.55 18.26
C CYS A 102 -16.38 7.59 17.26
N ARG A 103 -16.62 8.01 16.02
CA ARG A 103 -17.27 7.17 15.01
C ARG A 103 -16.24 6.62 14.03
N ALA A 104 -16.37 5.34 13.71
CA ALA A 104 -15.73 4.78 12.53
C ALA A 104 -16.46 5.35 11.30
N LEU A 105 -15.70 6.01 10.43
CA LEU A 105 -16.24 6.69 9.26
C LEU A 105 -15.65 6.10 7.99
N PHE A 106 -16.38 6.24 6.91
CA PHE A 106 -15.87 6.06 5.57
C PHE A 106 -16.15 7.36 4.80
N LEU A 107 -15.12 7.95 4.20
CA LEU A 107 -15.22 9.18 3.44
C LEU A 107 -15.28 8.84 1.96
N SER A 108 -16.30 9.33 1.25
CA SER A 108 -16.39 9.20 -0.19
C SER A 108 -16.24 10.55 -0.88
N LEU A 109 -15.39 10.59 -1.90
CA LEU A 109 -15.22 11.73 -2.80
C LEU A 109 -16.01 11.47 -4.08
N THR A 110 -16.98 12.33 -4.39
CA THR A 110 -17.84 12.15 -5.57
C THR A 110 -17.41 12.99 -6.76
N ALA A 111 -17.89 12.58 -7.94
CA ALA A 111 -17.54 13.21 -9.20
C ALA A 111 -17.99 14.68 -9.34
N ASP A 112 -18.95 15.13 -8.54
CA ASP A 112 -19.42 16.51 -8.44
C ASP A 112 -18.77 17.29 -7.29
N ASN A 113 -17.61 16.83 -6.79
CA ASN A 113 -16.79 17.50 -5.77
C ASN A 113 -17.47 17.62 -4.39
N TRP A 114 -18.17 16.58 -3.96
CA TRP A 114 -18.60 16.45 -2.58
C TRP A 114 -17.74 15.43 -1.85
N VAL A 115 -17.47 15.71 -0.57
CA VAL A 115 -17.00 14.72 0.39
C VAL A 115 -18.16 14.39 1.31
N TYR A 116 -18.56 13.11 1.31
CA TYR A 116 -19.55 12.58 2.24
C TYR A 116 -18.85 11.77 3.32
N CYS A 117 -19.10 12.11 4.58
CA CYS A 117 -18.66 11.33 5.72
C CYS A 117 -19.78 10.36 6.10
N HIS A 118 -19.60 9.09 5.77
CA HIS A 118 -20.54 8.02 6.06
C HIS A 118 -20.19 7.34 7.38
N ASP A 119 -21.21 6.87 8.09
CA ASP A 119 -21.06 5.84 9.10
C ASP A 119 -20.51 4.57 8.46
N LYS A 120 -19.39 4.05 8.97
CA LYS A 120 -18.80 2.83 8.40
C LYS A 120 -19.70 1.60 8.55
N MET A 121 -20.54 1.55 9.59
CA MET A 121 -21.34 0.35 9.91
C MET A 121 -22.65 0.29 9.14
N ASN A 122 -23.23 1.43 8.78
CA ASN A 122 -24.56 1.47 8.14
C ASN A 122 -24.63 2.33 6.87
N GLY A 123 -23.54 3.00 6.48
CA GLY A 123 -23.45 3.82 5.27
C GLY A 123 -24.19 5.17 5.33
N LYS A 124 -24.84 5.50 6.46
CA LYS A 124 -25.59 6.75 6.61
C LYS A 124 -24.65 7.96 6.61
N VAL A 125 -25.01 8.98 5.83
CA VAL A 125 -24.28 10.25 5.80
C VAL A 125 -24.47 11.01 7.11
N HIS A 126 -23.36 11.40 7.73
CA HIS A 126 -23.33 12.26 8.93
C HIS A 126 -22.96 13.70 8.60
N GLN A 127 -22.12 13.90 7.57
CA GLN A 127 -21.60 15.20 7.21
C GLN A 127 -21.29 15.27 5.72
N GLU A 128 -21.52 16.44 5.13
CA GLU A 128 -21.31 16.71 3.70
C GLU A 128 -20.48 17.98 3.54
N ILE A 129 -19.46 17.93 2.69
CA ILE A 129 -18.58 19.07 2.43
C ILE A 129 -18.50 19.26 0.92
N TYR A 130 -18.97 20.40 0.43
CA TYR A 130 -18.79 20.79 -0.95
C TYR A 130 -17.41 21.42 -1.15
N LEU A 131 -16.61 20.87 -2.05
CA LEU A 131 -15.24 21.37 -2.28
C LEU A 131 -15.21 22.60 -3.19
N GLY A 132 -16.25 22.78 -4.02
CA GLY A 132 -16.34 23.84 -5.03
C GLY A 132 -16.60 23.27 -6.42
N SER A 133 -16.83 24.15 -7.40
CA SER A 133 -17.17 23.73 -8.76
C SER A 133 -16.08 22.83 -9.37
N PRO A 134 -16.45 21.65 -9.93
CA PRO A 134 -15.52 20.80 -10.68
C PRO A 134 -14.89 21.49 -11.90
N SER A 135 -15.51 22.58 -12.39
CA SER A 135 -14.95 23.40 -13.47
C SER A 135 -13.73 24.21 -13.04
N ARG A 136 -13.56 24.45 -11.74
CA ARG A 136 -12.41 25.17 -11.18
C ARG A 136 -11.29 24.21 -10.79
N TYR A 137 -11.61 23.24 -9.95
CA TYR A 137 -10.68 22.19 -9.52
C TYR A 137 -11.44 20.87 -9.53
N LYS A 138 -11.01 19.88 -10.31
CA LYS A 138 -11.64 18.55 -10.32
C LYS A 138 -10.91 17.64 -9.33
N PHE A 139 -11.46 17.48 -8.14
CA PHE A 139 -10.91 16.55 -7.14
C PHE A 139 -11.19 15.11 -7.56
N LYS A 140 -10.18 14.26 -7.38
CA LYS A 140 -10.29 12.84 -7.73
C LYS A 140 -9.65 11.90 -6.71
N HIS A 141 -8.72 12.39 -5.91
CA HIS A 141 -8.00 11.54 -4.95
C HIS A 141 -8.20 12.02 -3.52
N ILE A 142 -8.41 11.07 -2.60
CA ILE A 142 -8.43 11.28 -1.16
C ILE A 142 -7.40 10.34 -0.52
N ASP A 143 -6.51 10.87 0.29
CA ASP A 143 -5.44 10.06 0.90
C ASP A 143 -5.06 10.59 2.29
N TRP A 144 -4.31 9.78 3.04
CA TRP A 144 -3.68 10.16 4.29
C TRP A 144 -2.46 11.03 4.04
N GLU A 145 -2.39 12.19 4.69
CA GLU A 145 -1.11 12.90 4.87
C GLU A 145 -0.38 12.38 6.09
N THR A 146 -1.09 12.23 7.21
CA THR A 146 -0.61 11.56 8.41
C THR A 146 -1.71 10.57 8.80
N HIS A 147 -1.40 9.28 8.78
CA HIS A 147 -2.41 8.22 8.96
C HIS A 147 -3.23 8.41 10.25
N GLY A 148 -4.55 8.43 10.12
CA GLY A 148 -5.48 8.63 11.24
C GLY A 148 -5.59 10.07 11.76
N GLU A 149 -4.78 11.02 11.29
CA GLU A 149 -4.77 12.40 11.80
C GLU A 149 -5.17 13.45 10.76
N THR A 150 -4.59 13.39 9.56
CA THR A 150 -4.77 14.43 8.53
C THR A 150 -4.98 13.76 7.18
N ILE A 151 -6.00 14.21 6.45
CA ILE A 151 -6.25 13.79 5.07
C ILE A 151 -5.97 14.93 4.10
N ILE A 152 -5.71 14.54 2.86
CA ILE A 152 -5.60 15.44 1.72
C ILE A 152 -6.57 15.03 0.62
N LEU A 153 -7.08 16.03 -0.09
CA LEU A 153 -7.81 15.86 -1.33
C LEU A 153 -6.97 16.48 -2.44
N GLN A 154 -6.69 15.71 -3.48
CA GLN A 154 -5.90 16.17 -4.62
C GLN A 154 -6.77 16.30 -5.87
N SER A 155 -6.58 17.42 -6.58
CA SER A 155 -7.17 17.60 -7.90
C SER A 155 -6.44 16.79 -8.96
N LEU A 156 -7.12 16.48 -10.06
CA LEU A 156 -6.46 16.11 -11.31
C LEU A 156 -5.49 17.21 -11.74
N HIS A 157 -4.50 16.82 -12.56
CA HIS A 157 -3.66 17.76 -13.29
C HIS A 157 -4.57 18.78 -13.97
N ASN A 158 -4.39 20.07 -13.63
CA ASN A 158 -5.26 21.13 -14.10
C ASN A 158 -5.11 21.26 -15.62
N HIS A 159 -5.95 20.58 -16.41
CA HIS A 159 -6.13 20.93 -17.81
C HIS A 159 -6.76 22.32 -17.82
N SER A 160 -5.95 23.32 -18.14
CA SER A 160 -6.33 24.72 -18.26
C SER A 160 -7.76 24.86 -18.78
N HIS A 161 -8.56 25.65 -18.05
CA HIS A 161 -9.88 26.11 -18.46
C HIS A 161 -9.86 26.43 -19.97
N PRO A 162 -10.85 26.01 -20.77
CA PRO A 162 -11.03 26.56 -22.10
C PRO A 162 -11.49 28.02 -21.93
N GLN A 163 -10.56 28.92 -21.64
CA GLN A 163 -10.79 30.33 -21.88
C GLN A 163 -10.80 30.48 -23.41
N LEU A 164 -11.93 30.97 -23.90
CA LEU A 164 -12.11 31.35 -25.28
C LEU A 164 -10.93 32.21 -25.75
N THR A 165 -10.43 31.90 -26.95
CA THR A 165 -9.53 32.74 -27.77
C THR A 165 -8.08 32.91 -27.32
N GLN A 166 -7.28 31.84 -27.30
CA GLN A 166 -5.85 31.95 -27.63
C GLN A 166 -5.38 30.76 -28.49
N PRO A 167 -4.47 30.99 -29.47
CA PRO A 167 -3.98 29.94 -30.34
C PRO A 167 -3.20 28.87 -29.57
N VAL A 168 -3.21 27.66 -30.13
CA VAL A 168 -2.70 26.40 -29.61
C VAL A 168 -1.18 26.45 -29.40
N THR A 169 -0.71 27.11 -28.35
CA THR A 169 0.60 26.81 -27.77
C THR A 169 0.41 25.70 -26.75
N ARG A 170 0.99 24.52 -27.01
CA ARG A 170 1.04 23.34 -26.12
C ARG A 170 1.87 23.59 -24.85
N SER A 171 1.69 24.72 -24.18
CA SER A 171 2.34 24.98 -22.90
C SER A 171 1.63 24.20 -21.81
N LYS A 172 2.39 23.51 -20.96
CA LYS A 172 1.84 22.86 -19.75
C LYS A 172 1.08 23.91 -18.91
N PRO A 173 -0.03 23.52 -18.26
CA PRO A 173 -0.76 24.40 -17.37
C PRO A 173 0.15 24.91 -16.23
N ARG A 174 -0.09 26.15 -15.79
CA ARG A 174 0.69 26.78 -14.73
C ARG A 174 0.55 26.05 -13.40
N VAL A 175 -0.69 25.80 -12.98
CA VAL A 175 -0.99 25.03 -11.77
C VAL A 175 -0.94 23.55 -12.12
N LEU A 176 -0.16 22.79 -11.35
CA LEU A 176 -0.08 21.33 -11.46
C LEU A 176 -1.38 20.70 -10.94
N ILE A 177 -1.56 20.80 -9.63
CA ILE A 177 -2.67 20.25 -8.86
C ILE A 177 -3.01 21.23 -7.75
N THR A 178 -4.20 21.07 -7.19
CA THR A 178 -4.66 21.74 -5.98
C THR A 178 -4.81 20.71 -4.87
N ILE A 179 -4.34 21.05 -3.68
CA ILE A 179 -4.37 20.19 -2.50
C ILE A 179 -5.24 20.88 -1.45
N ALA A 180 -6.29 20.21 -0.98
CA ALA A 180 -7.07 20.64 0.18
C ALA A 180 -6.76 19.72 1.37
N VAL A 181 -6.48 20.31 2.52
CA VAL A 181 -5.98 19.62 3.72
C VAL A 181 -7.02 19.69 4.82
N PHE A 182 -7.29 18.56 5.46
CA PHE A 182 -8.21 18.47 6.59
C PHE A 182 -7.59 17.71 7.75
N ASN A 183 -7.72 18.27 8.96
CA ASN A 183 -7.53 17.45 10.15
C ASN A 183 -8.75 16.55 10.31
N MET A 184 -8.53 15.35 10.83
CA MET A 184 -9.56 14.40 11.16
C MET A 184 -9.86 14.43 12.67
N PHE A 185 -11.12 14.19 13.02
CA PHE A 185 -11.63 14.00 14.40
C PHE A 185 -11.54 15.20 15.36
N PRO A 186 -12.47 16.18 15.19
CA PRO A 186 -13.49 16.27 14.13
C PRO A 186 -12.88 16.73 12.80
N ILE A 187 -13.56 16.47 11.67
CA ILE A 187 -13.09 16.93 10.37
C ILE A 187 -13.07 18.46 10.33
N GLN A 188 -11.91 19.04 10.04
CA GLN A 188 -11.67 20.48 10.03
C GLN A 188 -10.84 20.87 8.82
N PHE A 189 -11.32 21.83 8.05
CA PHE A 189 -10.56 22.41 6.97
C PHE A 189 -9.34 23.16 7.52
N LYS A 190 -8.14 22.79 7.06
CA LYS A 190 -6.87 23.40 7.49
C LYS A 190 -6.37 24.40 6.46
N GLY A 191 -6.41 24.04 5.19
CA GLY A 191 -6.09 24.96 4.11
C GLY A 191 -6.17 24.33 2.73
N MET A 192 -6.17 25.16 1.70
CA MET A 192 -6.12 24.76 0.29
C MET A 192 -5.09 25.60 -0.45
N LEU A 193 -4.19 24.92 -1.16
CA LEU A 193 -3.10 25.53 -1.93
C LEU A 193 -2.96 24.91 -3.33
N GLU A 194 -2.37 25.68 -4.23
CA GLU A 194 -2.02 25.27 -5.59
C GLU A 194 -0.52 24.94 -5.67
N ILE A 195 -0.18 23.82 -6.32
CA ILE A 195 1.20 23.51 -6.69
C ILE A 195 1.51 24.18 -8.02
N ASP A 196 2.13 25.36 -7.97
CA ASP A 196 2.40 26.21 -9.14
C ASP A 196 3.78 25.94 -9.77
N ARG A 197 3.83 25.67 -11.07
CA ARG A 197 5.08 25.50 -11.84
C ARG A 197 5.94 26.76 -11.91
N ALA A 198 5.34 27.94 -11.73
CA ALA A 198 6.11 29.17 -11.60
C ALA A 198 6.95 29.18 -10.32
N ILE A 199 6.53 28.45 -9.28
CA ILE A 199 7.17 28.38 -7.97
C ILE A 199 8.09 27.15 -7.91
N PHE A 200 7.58 25.97 -8.25
CA PHE A 200 8.33 24.71 -8.15
C PHE A 200 9.17 24.38 -9.40
N GLY A 201 9.10 25.23 -10.44
CA GLY A 201 9.81 25.06 -11.70
C GLY A 201 8.96 24.43 -12.82
N LYS A 202 9.26 24.81 -14.07
CA LYS A 202 8.52 24.39 -15.27
C LYS A 202 8.52 22.88 -15.51
N GLU A 203 9.55 22.20 -15.03
CA GLU A 203 9.74 20.76 -15.15
C GLU A 203 9.08 19.95 -14.03
N CYS A 204 8.41 20.60 -13.08
CA CYS A 204 7.56 19.91 -12.10
C CYS A 204 6.48 19.12 -12.84
N ASN A 205 6.38 17.81 -12.63
CA ASN A 205 5.42 16.94 -13.32
C ASN A 205 4.57 16.12 -12.36
N HIS A 206 5.08 15.91 -11.14
CA HIS A 206 4.43 15.13 -10.10
C HIS A 206 4.51 15.90 -8.76
N ALA A 207 3.49 15.76 -7.93
CA ALA A 207 3.48 16.25 -6.57
C ALA A 207 2.62 15.33 -5.71
N ASN A 208 3.13 14.93 -4.56
CA ASN A 208 2.40 14.18 -3.54
C ASN A 208 2.72 14.75 -2.16
N VAL A 209 1.88 14.46 -1.16
CA VAL A 209 2.09 14.86 0.22
C VAL A 209 1.94 13.64 1.12
N SER A 210 2.93 13.40 1.97
CA SER A 210 2.93 12.28 2.92
C SER A 210 3.87 12.59 4.08
N GLU A 211 3.48 12.23 5.31
CA GLU A 211 4.27 12.34 6.54
C GLU A 211 4.88 13.74 6.77
N GLY A 212 4.10 14.80 6.54
CA GLY A 212 4.57 16.19 6.68
C GLY A 212 5.49 16.69 5.57
N LEU A 213 5.71 15.90 4.52
CA LEU A 213 6.56 16.25 3.38
C LEU A 213 5.72 16.51 2.14
N LEU A 214 6.11 17.54 1.38
CA LEU A 214 5.68 17.74 0.00
C LEU A 214 6.77 17.14 -0.90
N ILE A 215 6.39 16.14 -1.69
CA ILE A 215 7.26 15.37 -2.57
C ILE A 215 7.01 15.85 -3.99
N VAL A 216 7.98 16.52 -4.61
CA VAL A 216 7.85 17.07 -5.96
C VAL A 216 8.80 16.35 -6.92
N GLY A 217 8.22 15.71 -7.95
CA GLY A 217 8.95 15.13 -9.06
C GLY A 217 9.17 16.15 -10.17
N THR A 218 10.43 16.32 -10.58
CA THR A 218 10.87 17.25 -11.64
C THR A 218 11.64 16.53 -12.74
N GLY A 219 11.48 16.98 -13.99
CA GLY A 219 12.16 16.41 -15.15
C GLY A 219 11.39 15.25 -15.81
N SER A 220 12.04 14.58 -16.76
CA SER A 220 11.50 13.39 -17.44
C SER A 220 11.88 12.11 -16.71
N THR A 221 11.35 10.96 -17.11
CA THR A 221 11.74 9.64 -16.58
C THR A 221 13.25 9.39 -16.66
N LEU A 222 13.92 9.90 -17.71
CA LEU A 222 15.37 9.73 -17.92
C LEU A 222 16.24 10.67 -17.08
N THR A 223 15.69 11.82 -16.67
CA THR A 223 16.43 12.91 -16.00
C THR A 223 15.78 13.32 -14.68
N GLY A 224 14.95 12.44 -14.13
CA GLY A 224 14.08 12.72 -13.02
C GLY A 224 14.86 13.12 -11.76
N ALA A 225 14.26 14.01 -10.99
CA ALA A 225 14.70 14.32 -9.64
C ALA A 225 13.50 14.49 -8.72
N VAL A 226 13.65 14.05 -7.48
CA VAL A 226 12.68 14.25 -6.41
C VAL A 226 13.23 15.30 -5.47
N ARG A 227 12.39 16.30 -5.15
CA ARG A 227 12.65 17.30 -4.12
C ARG A 227 11.64 17.17 -3.00
N LEU A 228 12.14 17.18 -1.77
CA LEU A 228 11.33 17.15 -0.55
C LEU A 228 11.30 18.52 0.08
N TYR A 229 10.11 18.95 0.51
CA TYR A 229 9.90 20.20 1.23
C TYR A 229 9.11 19.94 2.52
N ASN A 230 9.28 20.80 3.52
CA ASN A 230 8.47 20.74 4.74
C ASN A 230 7.04 21.22 4.44
N PHE A 231 6.09 20.30 4.26
CA PHE A 231 4.71 20.65 3.95
C PHE A 231 3.99 21.35 5.12
N ARG A 232 4.33 20.99 6.35
CA ARG A 232 3.75 21.60 7.55
C ARG A 232 4.07 23.09 7.61
N ASN A 233 5.35 23.45 7.44
CA ASN A 233 5.78 24.85 7.39
C ASN A 233 5.17 25.58 6.19
N ILE A 234 5.14 24.94 5.00
CA ILE A 234 4.50 25.52 3.80
C ILE A 234 3.05 25.91 4.10
N LEU A 235 2.27 25.02 4.70
CA LEU A 235 0.85 25.24 4.94
C LEU A 235 0.61 26.38 5.95
N GLU A 236 1.47 26.48 6.96
CA GLU A 236 1.42 27.54 7.98
C GLU A 236 1.85 28.90 7.42
N GLU A 237 2.99 28.98 6.75
CA GLU A 237 3.58 30.22 6.21
C GLU A 237 2.80 30.76 5.01
N ALA A 238 2.25 29.87 4.16
CA ALA A 238 1.46 30.26 3.00
C ALA A 238 0.01 30.66 3.37
N CYS A 239 -0.43 30.46 4.61
CA CYS A 239 -1.80 30.74 5.03
C CYS A 239 -2.09 32.25 5.02
N MET A 240 -2.93 32.68 4.09
CA MET A 240 -3.35 34.09 3.96
C MET A 240 -4.43 34.45 4.97
N PHE A 241 -5.33 33.50 5.29
CA PHE A 241 -6.41 33.67 6.25
C PHE A 241 -6.94 32.32 6.75
N SER A 242 -7.48 32.31 7.97
CA SER A 242 -8.16 31.14 8.54
C SER A 242 -9.57 31.01 7.99
N ALA A 243 -9.98 29.79 7.65
CA ALA A 243 -11.33 29.46 7.22
C ALA A 243 -11.78 28.18 7.95
N LYS A 244 -13.01 28.16 8.46
CA LYS A 244 -13.57 27.01 9.19
C LYS A 244 -14.83 26.51 8.51
N LEU A 245 -14.99 25.19 8.43
CA LEU A 245 -16.16 24.56 7.82
C LEU A 245 -17.45 25.10 8.42
N TYR A 246 -18.42 25.40 7.56
CA TYR A 246 -19.77 25.91 7.88
C TYR A 246 -19.83 27.29 8.55
N GLU A 247 -18.69 27.96 8.73
CA GLU A 247 -18.64 29.35 9.18
C GLU A 247 -18.59 30.32 7.97
N PRO A 248 -19.16 31.54 8.09
CA PRO A 248 -19.04 32.58 7.06
C PRO A 248 -17.58 32.95 6.78
N CYS A 249 -17.22 33.13 5.51
CA CYS A 249 -15.88 33.54 5.10
C CYS A 249 -15.95 34.76 4.17
N LEU A 250 -15.20 35.82 4.50
CA LEU A 250 -15.15 37.04 3.70
C LEU A 250 -14.59 36.81 2.30
N ALA A 251 -13.63 35.89 2.14
CA ALA A 251 -13.08 35.53 0.83
C ALA A 251 -14.09 34.78 -0.07
N LEU A 252 -15.25 34.40 0.47
CA LEU A 252 -16.37 33.80 -0.23
C LEU A 252 -17.62 34.70 -0.15
N ASP A 253 -17.44 36.02 -0.05
CA ASP A 253 -18.53 37.01 0.05
C ASP A 253 -19.50 36.74 1.20
N GLY A 254 -18.98 36.23 2.32
CA GLY A 254 -19.76 35.87 3.51
C GLY A 254 -20.46 34.51 3.41
N ALA A 255 -20.31 33.78 2.32
CA ALA A 255 -20.81 32.41 2.20
C ALA A 255 -20.11 31.47 3.20
N LYS A 256 -20.79 30.38 3.55
CA LYS A 256 -20.27 29.37 4.48
C LYS A 256 -19.28 28.45 3.78
N VAL A 257 -18.12 28.27 4.39
CA VAL A 257 -17.06 27.37 3.86
C VAL A 257 -17.57 25.93 3.79
N GLY A 258 -17.29 25.26 2.67
CA GLY A 258 -17.67 23.86 2.47
C GLY A 258 -19.14 23.66 2.11
N THR A 259 -19.86 24.72 1.73
CA THR A 259 -21.28 24.65 1.34
C THR A 259 -21.48 25.10 -0.11
N TYR A 260 -22.46 24.50 -0.79
CA TYR A 260 -22.84 24.89 -2.15
C TYR A 260 -23.53 26.27 -2.15
N PRO A 261 -23.23 27.17 -3.10
CA PRO A 261 -22.35 26.99 -4.27
C PRO A 261 -20.89 27.40 -4.05
N ALA A 262 -20.53 27.94 -2.89
CA ALA A 262 -19.22 28.58 -2.69
C ALA A 262 -18.05 27.58 -2.57
N GLY A 263 -18.25 26.48 -1.84
CA GLY A 263 -17.23 25.46 -1.62
C GLY A 263 -16.10 25.91 -0.66
N LEU A 264 -14.88 25.50 -0.94
CA LEU A 264 -13.70 25.84 -0.15
C LEU A 264 -12.96 27.06 -0.70
N PRO A 265 -12.45 27.96 0.16
CA PRO A 265 -11.61 29.06 -0.28
C PRO A 265 -10.16 28.59 -0.52
N LEU A 266 -9.51 29.13 -1.55
CA LEU A 266 -8.05 29.02 -1.71
C LEU A 266 -7.39 29.97 -0.71
N ASN A 267 -7.14 29.50 0.51
CA ASN A 267 -6.66 30.32 1.62
C ASN A 267 -5.16 30.20 1.86
N CYS A 268 -4.45 29.32 1.14
CA CYS A 268 -3.00 29.21 1.19
C CYS A 268 -2.41 29.55 -0.18
N LYS A 269 -1.38 30.41 -0.22
CA LYS A 269 -0.71 30.82 -1.46
C LYS A 269 0.79 31.02 -1.23
N LEU A 270 1.58 30.27 -1.98
CA LEU A 270 3.02 30.49 -2.06
C LEU A 270 3.32 31.66 -3.01
N THR A 271 4.29 32.48 -2.65
CA THR A 271 4.81 33.58 -3.49
C THR A 271 6.23 33.31 -3.97
N GLU A 272 6.99 32.52 -3.21
CA GLU A 272 8.37 32.15 -3.49
C GLU A 272 8.58 30.64 -3.31
N PRO A 273 9.61 30.05 -3.92
CA PRO A 273 9.92 28.64 -3.74
C PRO A 273 10.30 28.34 -2.28
N PRO A 274 9.66 27.36 -1.63
CA PRO A 274 10.03 26.98 -0.26
C PRO A 274 11.42 26.32 -0.22
N PRO A 275 12.12 26.31 0.94
CA PRO A 275 13.41 25.67 1.08
C PRO A 275 13.35 24.16 0.79
N VAL A 276 14.26 23.68 -0.05
CA VAL A 276 14.43 22.25 -0.34
C VAL A 276 15.12 21.58 0.86
N LEU A 277 14.49 20.55 1.42
CA LEU A 277 15.07 19.75 2.51
C LEU A 277 16.03 18.69 1.98
N PHE A 278 15.68 18.08 0.85
CA PHE A 278 16.42 16.97 0.26
C PHE A 278 16.15 16.91 -1.24
N GLU A 279 17.17 16.62 -2.04
CA GLU A 279 17.06 16.44 -3.49
C GLU A 279 17.89 15.23 -3.94
N VAL A 280 17.27 14.37 -4.74
CA VAL A 280 17.93 13.21 -5.33
C VAL A 280 17.53 13.06 -6.79
N LYS A 281 18.49 12.71 -7.64
CA LYS A 281 18.21 12.33 -9.02
C LYS A 281 17.82 10.86 -9.06
N CYS A 282 16.62 10.57 -9.54
CA CYS A 282 16.14 9.21 -9.66
C CYS A 282 15.21 9.01 -10.85
N SER A 283 15.16 7.78 -11.35
CA SER A 283 14.14 7.35 -12.30
C SER A 283 12.78 7.26 -11.61
N GLU A 284 11.72 7.53 -12.35
CA GLU A 284 10.32 7.34 -11.94
C GLU A 284 9.86 8.05 -10.66
N PHE A 285 10.66 8.99 -10.16
CA PHE A 285 10.42 9.65 -8.87
C PHE A 285 10.34 8.67 -7.69
N MET A 286 10.93 7.48 -7.83
CA MET A 286 10.96 6.48 -6.76
C MET A 286 12.01 6.87 -5.72
N LEU A 287 11.55 7.00 -4.47
CA LEU A 287 12.35 7.34 -3.31
C LEU A 287 11.71 6.76 -2.05
N HIS A 288 12.46 5.94 -1.31
CA HIS A 288 12.05 5.41 -0.01
C HIS A 288 13.07 5.80 1.06
N PHE A 289 12.64 5.98 2.31
CA PHE A 289 13.50 6.22 3.47
C PHE A 289 13.25 5.17 4.56
N GLY A 290 14.30 4.80 5.28
CA GLY A 290 14.19 3.80 6.35
C GLY A 290 15.53 3.46 6.99
N CYS A 291 15.50 2.45 7.86
CA CYS A 291 16.61 1.95 8.67
C CYS A 291 17.16 2.96 9.70
N TYR A 292 17.97 2.43 10.62
CA TYR A 292 18.83 3.22 11.48
C TYR A 292 20.29 2.72 11.38
N PRO A 293 21.27 3.59 11.09
CA PRO A 293 21.15 4.98 10.67
C PRO A 293 20.30 5.15 9.38
N TRP A 294 19.79 6.37 9.13
CA TRP A 294 18.87 6.64 8.02
C TRP A 294 19.53 6.42 6.65
N HIS A 295 18.89 5.58 5.84
CA HIS A 295 19.24 5.35 4.45
C HIS A 295 18.03 5.63 3.55
N TYR A 296 18.31 5.84 2.27
CA TYR A 296 17.30 5.98 1.25
C TYR A 296 17.55 5.03 0.08
N ILE A 297 16.47 4.63 -0.57
CA ILE A 297 16.47 3.78 -1.76
C ILE A 297 16.01 4.64 -2.94
N CYS A 298 16.75 4.59 -4.04
CA CYS A 298 16.36 5.25 -5.28
C CYS A 298 16.82 4.44 -6.49
N SER A 299 16.15 4.63 -7.63
CA SER A 299 16.63 4.09 -8.91
C SER A 299 17.46 5.14 -9.65
N PRO A 300 18.67 4.82 -10.14
CA PRO A 300 19.46 5.77 -10.89
C PRO A 300 18.73 6.27 -12.14
N PRO A 301 18.96 7.50 -12.59
CA PRO A 301 18.36 8.01 -13.82
C PRO A 301 18.66 7.09 -15.01
N SER A 302 17.64 6.82 -15.84
CA SER A 302 17.72 5.91 -17.01
C SER A 302 18.03 4.44 -16.70
N ARG A 303 17.95 4.00 -15.43
CA ARG A 303 18.13 2.60 -15.02
C ARG A 303 16.96 2.14 -14.14
N GLU A 304 15.81 1.93 -14.78
CA GLU A 304 14.63 1.33 -14.15
C GLU A 304 14.92 -0.11 -13.71
N GLY A 305 14.32 -0.56 -12.61
CA GLY A 305 14.59 -1.87 -12.02
C GLY A 305 15.97 -2.03 -11.36
N VAL A 306 16.80 -0.98 -11.36
CA VAL A 306 18.09 -0.94 -10.64
C VAL A 306 17.94 -0.05 -9.43
N PHE A 307 18.44 -0.49 -8.28
CA PHE A 307 18.26 0.20 -7.00
C PHE A 307 19.58 0.51 -6.33
N GLN A 308 19.65 1.69 -5.71
CA GLN A 308 20.78 2.13 -4.92
C GLN A 308 20.32 2.41 -3.49
N ILE A 309 21.02 1.82 -2.52
CA ILE A 309 20.83 2.05 -1.10
C ILE A 309 21.96 2.97 -0.61
N LYS A 310 21.61 4.17 -0.19
CA LYS A 310 22.56 5.24 0.16
C LYS A 310 22.28 5.83 1.53
N SER A 311 23.33 6.31 2.18
CA SER A 311 23.23 7.05 3.44
C SER A 311 22.57 8.41 3.21
N VAL A 312 21.61 8.79 4.05
CA VAL A 312 21.01 10.14 4.00
C VAL A 312 22.01 11.22 4.41
N GLU A 313 22.88 10.93 5.39
CA GLU A 313 23.86 11.89 5.92
C GLU A 313 24.98 12.21 4.93
N SER A 314 25.49 11.20 4.23
CA SER A 314 26.73 11.31 3.44
C SER A 314 26.54 11.15 1.94
N ASP A 315 25.36 10.74 1.47
CA ASP A 315 25.08 10.33 0.09
C ASP A 315 25.98 9.17 -0.42
N GLU A 316 26.72 8.50 0.49
CA GLU A 316 27.56 7.36 0.12
C GLU A 316 26.70 6.11 -0.11
N LEU A 317 27.00 5.38 -1.19
CA LEU A 317 26.43 4.06 -1.47
C LEU A 317 26.93 3.06 -0.43
N ALA A 318 26.01 2.29 0.16
CA ALA A 318 26.39 1.16 1.00
C ALA A 318 27.19 0.13 0.20
N GLU A 319 28.13 -0.55 0.84
CA GLU A 319 28.83 -1.68 0.19
C GLU A 319 27.81 -2.74 -0.21
N ASN A 320 27.86 -3.23 -1.46
CA ASN A 320 26.83 -4.10 -2.06
C ASN A 320 25.41 -3.48 -2.12
N GLY A 321 25.28 -2.16 -1.95
CA GLY A 321 24.02 -1.44 -2.00
C GLY A 321 23.54 -1.08 -3.41
N LEU A 322 24.18 -1.60 -4.47
CA LEU A 322 23.68 -1.53 -5.84
C LEU A 322 23.04 -2.87 -6.18
N LEU A 323 21.72 -2.88 -6.32
CA LEU A 323 20.95 -4.07 -6.69
C LEU A 323 20.53 -3.95 -8.15
N ASP A 324 21.01 -4.90 -8.96
CA ASP A 324 20.87 -4.93 -10.41
C ASP A 324 20.71 -6.41 -10.81
N PHE A 325 19.51 -6.95 -10.57
CA PHE A 325 19.18 -8.32 -10.90
C PHE A 325 18.57 -8.40 -12.31
N PRO A 326 18.86 -9.45 -13.09
CA PRO A 326 18.17 -9.67 -14.36
C PRO A 326 16.68 -9.90 -14.12
N ASN A 327 15.84 -9.09 -14.75
CA ASN A 327 14.39 -9.26 -14.77
C ASN A 327 13.94 -9.64 -16.20
N SER A 328 13.23 -10.76 -16.32
CA SER A 328 12.67 -11.29 -17.58
C SER A 328 11.20 -10.94 -17.80
N SER A 329 10.57 -10.31 -16.82
CA SER A 329 9.18 -9.86 -16.84
C SER A 329 9.03 -8.50 -17.52
N THR A 330 7.80 -8.21 -17.93
CA THR A 330 7.40 -6.88 -18.40
C THR A 330 7.23 -5.88 -17.24
N GLU A 331 6.94 -6.37 -16.03
CA GLU A 331 6.84 -5.53 -14.83
C GLU A 331 8.21 -5.32 -14.18
N PRO A 332 8.58 -4.09 -13.78
CA PRO A 332 9.82 -3.84 -13.07
C PRO A 332 9.79 -4.47 -11.68
N ASP A 333 10.98 -4.84 -11.19
CA ASP A 333 11.15 -5.27 -9.80
C ASP A 333 10.75 -4.12 -8.85
N SER A 334 10.38 -4.47 -7.62
CA SER A 334 10.05 -3.48 -6.58
C SER A 334 10.90 -3.70 -5.33
N ILE A 335 11.08 -2.63 -4.56
CA ILE A 335 11.91 -2.65 -3.37
C ILE A 335 11.30 -1.74 -2.30
N ALA A 336 11.37 -2.17 -1.04
CA ALA A 336 10.92 -1.37 0.09
C ALA A 336 11.74 -1.70 1.35
N PHE A 337 11.73 -0.78 2.31
CA PHE A 337 12.14 -1.13 3.66
C PHE A 337 11.10 -2.05 4.29
N HIS A 338 11.55 -3.08 5.00
CA HIS A 338 10.66 -3.99 5.70
C HIS A 338 9.94 -3.24 6.83
N PRO A 339 8.61 -3.40 6.98
CA PRO A 339 7.79 -2.63 7.93
C PRO A 339 7.92 -3.07 9.41
N ASP A 340 8.86 -3.93 9.75
CA ASP A 340 9.01 -4.52 11.10
C ASP A 340 10.06 -3.80 11.96
N ASP A 341 10.47 -2.59 11.55
CA ASP A 341 11.53 -1.78 12.18
C ASP A 341 12.92 -2.46 12.27
N SER A 342 13.10 -3.65 11.68
CA SER A 342 14.38 -4.38 11.70
C SER A 342 15.48 -3.72 10.86
N GLY A 343 15.11 -2.72 10.05
CA GLY A 343 15.98 -2.13 9.05
C GLY A 343 16.34 -3.10 7.91
N ARG A 344 15.54 -4.16 7.70
CA ARG A 344 15.65 -5.02 6.54
C ARG A 344 15.05 -4.36 5.31
N ILE A 345 15.43 -4.88 4.15
CA ILE A 345 14.98 -4.41 2.84
C ILE A 345 14.41 -5.61 2.10
N VAL A 346 13.21 -5.45 1.55
CA VAL A 346 12.50 -6.43 0.75
C VAL A 346 12.72 -6.10 -0.72
N TYR A 347 13.28 -7.04 -1.48
CA TYR A 347 13.40 -6.96 -2.93
C TYR A 347 12.46 -7.97 -3.57
N ASN A 348 11.45 -7.48 -4.28
CA ASN A 348 10.43 -8.28 -4.92
C ASN A 348 10.70 -8.34 -6.42
N SER A 349 11.08 -9.52 -6.90
CA SER A 349 11.24 -9.85 -8.31
C SER A 349 10.09 -10.75 -8.78
N SER A 350 10.07 -11.05 -10.08
CA SER A 350 9.00 -11.84 -10.71
C SER A 350 8.91 -13.28 -10.18
N HIS A 351 10.02 -13.85 -9.73
CA HIS A 351 10.11 -15.27 -9.34
C HIS A 351 10.75 -15.53 -7.96
N PHE A 352 11.22 -14.48 -7.30
CA PHE A 352 11.82 -14.58 -5.96
C PHE A 352 11.64 -13.28 -5.18
N ILE A 353 11.65 -13.41 -3.87
CA ILE A 353 11.76 -12.29 -2.92
C ILE A 353 13.07 -12.46 -2.18
N LYS A 354 13.93 -11.45 -2.19
CA LYS A 354 15.18 -11.44 -1.42
C LYS A 354 15.06 -10.46 -0.26
N ILE A 355 15.44 -10.91 0.93
CA ILE A 355 15.51 -10.06 2.12
C ILE A 355 16.96 -9.72 2.39
N PHE A 356 17.24 -8.43 2.53
CA PHE A 356 18.56 -7.90 2.87
C PHE A 356 18.54 -7.20 4.23
N ARG A 357 19.70 -7.11 4.87
CA ARG A 357 19.90 -6.32 6.09
C ARG A 357 21.12 -5.42 5.92
N LEU A 358 20.99 -4.17 6.32
CA LEU A 358 22.13 -3.26 6.45
C LEU A 358 22.92 -3.63 7.70
N ILE A 359 24.21 -3.92 7.51
CA ILE A 359 25.16 -4.23 8.57
C ILE A 359 26.36 -3.28 8.50
N THR A 360 27.06 -3.12 9.62
CA THR A 360 28.34 -2.39 9.63
C THR A 360 29.46 -3.36 9.30
N ASN A 361 30.25 -3.06 8.26
CA ASN A 361 31.37 -3.90 7.85
C ASN A 361 32.61 -3.71 8.76
N SER A 362 33.67 -4.46 8.48
CA SER A 362 34.95 -4.37 9.20
C SER A 362 35.65 -3.01 9.11
N LYS A 363 35.25 -2.15 8.17
CA LYS A 363 35.75 -0.78 7.97
C LYS A 363 34.82 0.28 8.58
N ASN A 364 33.86 -0.12 9.39
CA ASN A 364 32.85 0.75 9.99
C ASN A 364 32.00 1.52 8.96
N LYS A 365 31.78 0.93 7.77
CA LYS A 365 30.91 1.45 6.71
C LYS A 365 29.64 0.60 6.58
N PRO A 366 28.51 1.18 6.16
CA PRO A 366 27.30 0.42 5.87
C PRO A 366 27.53 -0.55 4.71
N SER A 367 27.09 -1.78 4.86
CA SER A 367 27.13 -2.84 3.86
C SER A 367 25.80 -3.58 3.85
N LEU A 368 25.29 -3.87 2.67
CA LEU A 368 24.11 -4.69 2.47
C LEU A 368 24.50 -6.17 2.48
N LYS A 369 23.77 -6.98 3.23
CA LYS A 369 23.95 -8.44 3.31
C LYS A 369 22.63 -9.14 3.05
N GLU A 370 22.63 -10.12 2.15
CA GLU A 370 21.48 -11.00 1.93
C GLU A 370 21.25 -11.88 3.17
N CYS A 371 20.00 -11.95 3.62
CA CYS A 371 19.55 -12.77 4.74
C CYS A 371 19.04 -14.12 4.23
N PHE A 372 18.00 -14.08 3.40
CA PHE A 372 17.35 -15.26 2.82
C PHE A 372 16.60 -14.88 1.53
N GLU A 373 16.17 -15.91 0.81
CA GLU A 373 15.39 -15.82 -0.42
C GLU A 373 14.16 -16.70 -0.31
N ILE A 374 13.01 -16.18 -0.75
CA ILE A 374 11.75 -16.90 -0.87
C ILE A 374 11.46 -17.12 -2.36
N THR A 375 11.19 -18.37 -2.75
CA THR A 375 10.78 -18.73 -4.12
C THR A 375 9.92 -20.00 -4.10
N PHE A 376 8.98 -20.11 -5.05
CA PHE A 376 8.22 -21.36 -5.27
C PHE A 376 8.90 -22.31 -6.26
N ARG A 377 10.05 -21.92 -6.83
CA ARG A 377 10.78 -22.79 -7.74
C ARG A 377 11.33 -23.98 -6.97
N GLU A 378 10.80 -25.17 -7.22
CA GLU A 378 11.39 -26.38 -6.66
C GLU A 378 12.80 -26.58 -7.24
N GLN A 379 13.82 -26.63 -6.38
CA GLN A 379 15.14 -27.04 -6.84
C GLN A 379 15.04 -28.51 -7.24
N PRO A 380 15.51 -28.91 -8.44
CA PRO A 380 15.52 -30.31 -8.80
C PRO A 380 16.35 -31.06 -7.76
N THR A 381 15.67 -31.92 -7.00
CA THR A 381 16.31 -32.85 -6.08
C THR A 381 17.46 -33.50 -6.83
N ARG A 382 18.71 -33.34 -6.38
CA ARG A 382 19.87 -33.99 -6.99
C ARG A 382 19.72 -35.50 -6.82
N THR A 383 18.96 -36.14 -7.68
CA THR A 383 19.05 -37.57 -7.91
C THR A 383 20.42 -37.78 -8.50
N TYR A 384 21.34 -38.38 -7.74
CA TYR A 384 22.61 -38.85 -8.26
C TYR A 384 22.31 -39.91 -9.33
N GLU A 385 22.08 -39.48 -10.57
CA GLU A 385 22.14 -40.37 -11.71
C GLU A 385 23.59 -40.84 -11.84
N VAL A 386 23.79 -42.11 -11.50
CA VAL A 386 25.03 -42.85 -11.75
C VAL A 386 25.31 -42.77 -13.25
N ILE A 387 26.26 -41.91 -13.63
CA ILE A 387 26.72 -41.78 -15.01
C ILE A 387 27.37 -43.10 -15.42
N ASN A 388 26.61 -43.92 -16.15
CA ASN A 388 27.13 -45.13 -16.77
C ASN A 388 27.86 -44.73 -18.07
N ASN A 389 29.18 -44.61 -17.95
CA ASN A 389 30.11 -44.01 -18.92
C ASN A 389 30.39 -44.89 -20.16
N ASN A 390 29.36 -45.34 -20.90
CA ASN A 390 29.57 -46.24 -22.05
C ASN A 390 28.72 -45.94 -23.30
N LYS A 391 28.60 -44.67 -23.73
CA LYS A 391 28.15 -44.36 -25.11
C LYS A 391 28.95 -43.20 -25.73
N PRO A 392 29.41 -43.34 -26.99
CA PRO A 392 30.22 -42.31 -27.65
C PRO A 392 29.39 -41.05 -27.96
N PRO A 393 30.05 -39.86 -28.03
CA PRO A 393 29.36 -38.58 -28.11
C PRO A 393 28.66 -38.42 -29.47
N ARG A 394 27.33 -38.36 -29.46
CA ARG A 394 26.56 -37.93 -30.63
C ARG A 394 26.85 -36.44 -30.87
N ARG A 395 27.29 -36.09 -32.08
CA ARG A 395 27.47 -34.70 -32.53
C ARG A 395 26.17 -33.93 -32.30
N LYS A 396 26.18 -32.95 -31.39
CA LYS A 396 25.10 -31.97 -31.24
C LYS A 396 25.14 -31.03 -32.44
N CYS A 397 24.16 -31.18 -33.33
CA CYS A 397 23.87 -30.16 -34.33
C CYS A 397 23.43 -28.89 -33.58
N LYS A 398 24.16 -27.78 -33.74
CA LYS A 398 23.68 -26.48 -33.28
C LYS A 398 22.55 -26.05 -34.22
N THR A 399 21.33 -26.43 -33.89
CA THR A 399 20.13 -25.77 -34.44
C THR A 399 20.11 -24.35 -33.91
N LEU A 400 20.07 -23.38 -34.82
CA LEU A 400 20.16 -21.94 -34.56
C LEU A 400 18.88 -21.34 -33.94
N TYR A 401 17.89 -22.17 -33.61
CA TYR A 401 16.67 -21.77 -32.90
C TYR A 401 16.22 -22.94 -32.04
N ASP A 402 16.34 -22.79 -30.72
CA ASP A 402 15.78 -23.72 -29.75
C ASP A 402 14.32 -23.31 -29.51
N MET A 403 13.43 -23.85 -30.34
CA MET A 403 11.97 -23.58 -30.31
C MET A 403 11.27 -24.41 -29.22
N HIS A 404 11.99 -24.68 -28.12
CA HIS A 404 11.52 -25.35 -26.90
C HIS A 404 11.70 -24.47 -25.65
N SER A 405 11.81 -23.14 -25.80
CA SER A 405 11.49 -22.23 -24.70
C SER A 405 9.98 -22.34 -24.43
N THR A 406 9.62 -23.33 -23.61
CA THR A 406 8.46 -23.32 -22.70
C THR A 406 7.92 -21.92 -22.50
N GLN A 407 6.61 -21.71 -22.68
CA GLN A 407 5.92 -20.47 -22.33
C GLN A 407 6.55 -19.88 -21.07
N CYS A 408 7.32 -18.81 -21.25
CA CYS A 408 8.02 -18.18 -20.16
C CYS A 408 6.93 -17.44 -19.39
N VAL A 409 6.51 -17.98 -18.24
CA VAL A 409 5.63 -17.25 -17.32
C VAL A 409 6.36 -15.95 -16.98
N GLU A 410 5.73 -14.81 -17.25
CA GLU A 410 6.36 -13.51 -17.03
C GLU A 410 6.51 -13.20 -15.54
N LYS A 411 5.62 -13.71 -14.68
CA LYS A 411 5.67 -13.52 -13.22
C LYS A 411 4.98 -14.67 -12.48
N SER A 412 5.65 -15.23 -11.47
CA SER A 412 5.12 -16.38 -10.69
C SER A 412 4.86 -16.05 -9.22
N LEU A 413 5.45 -14.96 -8.70
CA LEU A 413 5.09 -14.38 -7.40
C LEU A 413 4.15 -13.21 -7.64
N LEU A 414 2.92 -13.34 -7.15
CA LEU A 414 1.85 -12.41 -7.52
C LEU A 414 1.60 -11.37 -6.44
N SER A 415 1.79 -11.74 -5.17
CA SER A 415 1.57 -10.85 -4.02
C SER A 415 2.27 -11.41 -2.78
N ASP A 416 2.56 -10.52 -1.85
CA ASP A 416 3.13 -10.79 -0.55
C ASP A 416 2.48 -9.93 0.55
N ASP A 417 2.44 -10.43 1.78
CA ASP A 417 1.91 -9.71 2.95
C ASP A 417 2.65 -10.11 4.23
N TYR A 418 2.93 -9.12 5.08
CA TYR A 418 3.62 -9.29 6.36
C TYR A 418 2.63 -9.10 7.52
N GLU A 419 2.52 -10.12 8.36
CA GLU A 419 1.68 -10.11 9.56
C GLU A 419 2.58 -9.93 10.79
N ASN A 420 2.39 -8.82 11.51
CA ASN A 420 3.29 -8.39 12.57
C ASN A 420 2.98 -9.00 13.95
N GLU A 421 1.77 -9.50 14.22
CA GLU A 421 1.45 -10.10 15.52
C GLU A 421 2.09 -11.49 15.67
N LEU A 422 2.19 -12.24 14.57
CA LEU A 422 2.73 -13.59 14.49
C LEU A 422 4.12 -13.66 13.88
N GLU A 423 4.66 -12.54 13.37
CA GLU A 423 5.95 -12.47 12.67
C GLU A 423 5.99 -13.44 11.48
N LEU A 424 4.93 -13.40 10.66
CA LEU A 424 4.77 -14.27 9.50
C LEU A 424 4.85 -13.47 8.20
N TYR A 425 5.55 -14.03 7.22
CA TYR A 425 5.58 -13.53 5.86
C TYR A 425 4.81 -14.48 4.96
N SER A 426 3.79 -13.98 4.27
CA SER A 426 2.96 -14.79 3.37
C SER A 426 3.17 -14.38 1.92
N VAL A 427 3.20 -15.36 1.02
CA VAL A 427 3.45 -15.14 -0.41
C VAL A 427 2.44 -15.97 -1.21
N LEU A 428 1.78 -15.34 -2.19
CA LEU A 428 0.95 -15.99 -3.20
C LEU A 428 1.72 -16.10 -4.50
N GLY A 429 1.62 -17.26 -5.11
CA GLY A 429 2.19 -17.48 -6.42
C GLY A 429 1.97 -18.89 -6.88
N PHE A 430 2.83 -19.35 -7.77
CA PHE A 430 2.87 -20.72 -8.26
C PHE A 430 4.31 -21.06 -8.63
N ASP A 431 4.58 -22.35 -8.85
CA ASP A 431 5.90 -22.76 -9.32
C ASP A 431 6.05 -22.31 -10.79
N PRO A 432 7.06 -21.48 -11.13
CA PRO A 432 7.27 -21.04 -12.51
C PRO A 432 7.59 -22.18 -13.50
N THR A 433 7.91 -23.37 -13.00
CA THR A 433 8.16 -24.57 -13.81
C THR A 433 6.92 -25.46 -13.99
N ASP A 434 5.84 -25.18 -13.26
CA ASP A 434 4.58 -25.90 -13.35
C ASP A 434 3.71 -25.30 -14.48
N GLU A 435 3.52 -26.06 -15.56
CA GLU A 435 2.67 -25.66 -16.69
C GLU A 435 1.22 -25.40 -16.28
N SER A 436 0.74 -26.01 -15.20
CA SER A 436 -0.64 -25.82 -14.73
C SER A 436 -0.84 -24.52 -13.94
N CYS A 437 0.26 -23.82 -13.59
CA CYS A 437 0.27 -22.58 -12.83
C CYS A 437 -0.60 -22.67 -11.58
N MET A 438 -0.54 -23.81 -10.87
CA MET A 438 -1.43 -24.06 -9.75
C MET A 438 -1.10 -23.14 -8.58
N GLY A 439 -2.10 -22.37 -8.15
CA GLY A 439 -1.95 -21.39 -7.10
C GLY A 439 -1.54 -22.00 -5.78
N LYS A 440 -0.54 -21.39 -5.15
CA LYS A 440 0.04 -21.77 -3.87
C LYS A 440 0.18 -20.54 -2.98
N VAL A 441 -0.09 -20.72 -1.69
CA VAL A 441 0.25 -19.76 -0.65
C VAL A 441 1.30 -20.36 0.26
N GLY A 442 2.47 -19.73 0.32
CA GLY A 442 3.54 -20.07 1.24
C GLY A 442 3.51 -19.15 2.46
N ILE A 443 3.71 -19.71 3.64
CA ILE A 443 3.84 -18.98 4.90
C ILE A 443 5.23 -19.27 5.44
N TYR A 444 5.97 -18.20 5.70
CA TYR A 444 7.37 -18.21 6.08
C TYR A 444 7.53 -17.50 7.41
N ASP A 445 8.48 -17.97 8.20
CA ASP A 445 8.96 -17.27 9.39
C ASP A 445 9.65 -15.96 8.95
N ASN A 446 9.19 -14.82 9.47
CA ASN A 446 9.68 -13.52 9.04
C ASN A 446 11.19 -13.33 9.31
N GLU A 447 11.74 -13.90 10.39
CA GLU A 447 13.14 -13.67 10.76
C GLU A 447 14.12 -14.57 10.01
N THR A 448 13.75 -15.83 9.79
CA THR A 448 14.65 -16.84 9.21
C THR A 448 14.37 -17.13 7.74
N GLY A 449 13.19 -16.76 7.23
CA GLY A 449 12.73 -17.14 5.89
C GLY A 449 12.37 -18.62 5.77
N HIS A 450 12.33 -19.37 6.87
CA HIS A 450 11.99 -20.79 6.83
C HIS A 450 10.50 -20.97 6.52
N GLN A 451 10.18 -21.79 5.53
CA GLN A 451 8.79 -22.09 5.19
C GLN A 451 8.13 -22.91 6.32
N ILE A 452 7.20 -22.27 7.02
CA ILE A 452 6.41 -22.91 8.09
C ILE A 452 5.33 -23.78 7.44
N LYS A 453 4.71 -23.30 6.36
CA LYS A 453 3.57 -23.97 5.73
C LYS A 453 3.38 -23.57 4.28
N SER A 454 2.72 -24.43 3.50
CA SER A 454 2.21 -24.08 2.18
C SER A 454 0.87 -24.76 1.93
N PHE A 455 0.02 -24.11 1.15
CA PHE A 455 -1.30 -24.57 0.75
C PHE A 455 -1.49 -24.41 -0.75
N GLU A 456 -2.00 -25.43 -1.42
CA GLU A 456 -2.50 -25.32 -2.79
C GLU A 456 -3.93 -24.80 -2.79
N LEU A 457 -4.23 -23.86 -3.68
CA LEU A 457 -5.55 -23.23 -3.79
C LEU A 457 -6.54 -24.04 -4.64
N GLY A 458 -6.05 -25.06 -5.35
CA GLY A 458 -6.88 -25.89 -6.23
C GLY A 458 -7.41 -25.13 -7.46
N MET A 459 -6.81 -24.00 -7.80
CA MET A 459 -7.12 -23.21 -9.00
C MET A 459 -5.82 -22.72 -9.66
N SER A 460 -5.86 -22.59 -10.99
CA SER A 460 -4.75 -22.00 -11.75
C SER A 460 -4.77 -20.48 -11.60
N LEU A 461 -3.57 -19.89 -11.55
CA LEU A 461 -3.37 -18.44 -11.47
C LEU A 461 -2.76 -17.86 -12.76
N ASP A 462 -2.75 -18.64 -13.86
CA ASP A 462 -2.22 -18.18 -15.16
C ASP A 462 -2.89 -16.88 -15.62
N GLU A 463 -2.08 -15.94 -16.09
CA GLU A 463 -2.42 -14.53 -16.31
C GLU A 463 -3.43 -14.38 -17.47
N THR A 464 -4.72 -14.52 -17.18
CA THR A 464 -5.80 -14.04 -18.06
C THR A 464 -6.88 -13.21 -17.36
N ASP A 465 -6.85 -13.05 -16.03
CA ASP A 465 -7.74 -12.15 -15.31
C ASP A 465 -6.93 -11.11 -14.52
N GLN A 466 -7.08 -9.84 -14.90
CA GLN A 466 -6.38 -8.64 -14.40
C GLN A 466 -6.63 -8.30 -12.90
N LEU A 467 -6.75 -9.27 -11.99
CA LEU A 467 -7.28 -9.08 -10.64
C LEU A 467 -6.55 -9.89 -9.55
N THR A 468 -5.25 -10.12 -9.67
CA THR A 468 -4.46 -10.88 -8.68
C THR A 468 -3.90 -10.06 -7.52
N SER A 469 -4.09 -8.73 -7.50
CA SER A 469 -3.54 -7.86 -6.43
C SER A 469 -4.35 -7.85 -5.12
N GLN A 470 -5.47 -8.56 -5.01
CA GLN A 470 -6.36 -8.50 -3.83
C GLN A 470 -6.56 -9.83 -3.10
N VAL A 471 -5.89 -10.90 -3.56
CA VAL A 471 -6.05 -12.24 -2.98
C VAL A 471 -5.37 -12.38 -1.61
N ILE A 472 -4.44 -11.49 -1.22
CA ILE A 472 -3.74 -11.53 0.08
C ILE A 472 -3.94 -10.28 0.94
N THR A 473 -5.15 -9.74 1.03
CA THR A 473 -5.46 -8.92 2.22
C THR A 473 -6.25 -9.72 3.26
N THR A 474 -6.45 -11.02 3.06
CA THR A 474 -7.17 -11.83 4.07
C THR A 474 -6.80 -13.31 4.07
N MET A 475 -5.54 -13.63 4.34
CA MET A 475 -5.24 -14.80 5.17
C MET A 475 -4.97 -14.35 6.60
N ARG A 476 -5.98 -13.82 7.30
CA ARG A 476 -5.98 -13.98 8.76
C ARG A 476 -6.12 -15.47 9.01
N LEU A 477 -5.01 -16.12 9.36
CA LEU A 477 -5.01 -17.42 10.01
C LEU A 477 -5.86 -17.28 11.28
N GLY A 478 -7.17 -17.49 11.15
CA GLY A 478 -8.02 -17.74 12.28
C GLY A 478 -7.53 -19.02 12.93
N VAL A 479 -6.64 -18.90 13.91
CA VAL A 479 -6.40 -19.97 14.88
C VAL A 479 -7.71 -20.11 15.63
N VAL A 480 -8.59 -20.97 15.11
CA VAL A 480 -9.75 -21.45 15.85
C VAL A 480 -9.17 -22.25 17.01
N THR A 481 -9.01 -21.61 18.16
CA THR A 481 -8.86 -22.34 19.42
C THR A 481 -10.15 -23.12 19.59
N TYR A 482 -10.06 -24.43 19.33
CA TYR A 482 -11.10 -25.39 19.63
C TYR A 482 -11.40 -25.27 21.14
N GLN A 483 -12.50 -24.62 21.51
CA GLN A 483 -13.09 -24.86 22.82
C GLN A 483 -13.75 -26.24 22.72
N PRO A 484 -13.28 -27.26 23.46
CA PRO A 484 -14.00 -28.50 23.51
C PRO A 484 -15.37 -28.22 24.14
N HIS A 485 -16.43 -28.54 23.39
CA HIS A 485 -17.75 -28.70 23.94
C HIS A 485 -17.69 -29.62 25.16
N SER A 486 -17.81 -29.06 26.36
CA SER A 486 -18.29 -29.83 27.50
C SER A 486 -19.81 -29.86 27.40
N MET A 487 -20.33 -31.01 26.99
CA MET A 487 -21.70 -31.41 27.32
C MET A 487 -21.89 -31.32 28.84
N LEU A 488 -22.79 -30.44 29.28
CA LEU A 488 -23.88 -30.69 30.23
C LEU A 488 -24.67 -29.40 30.46
#